data_AF-U6DWX3-F1
#
_entry.id   AF-U6DWX3-F1
#
_cell.length_a   1.000
_cell.length_b   1.000
_cell.length_c   1.000
_cell.angle_alpha   90.00
_cell.angle_beta   90.00
_cell.angle_gamma   90.00
#
_symmetry.space_group_name_H-M   'P 1'
#
loop_
_entity.id
_entity.type
_entity.pdbx_description
1 polymer ?
#
loop_
_entity_poly.entity_id
_entity_poly.type
_entity_poly.pdbx_seq_one_letter_code
_entity_poly.pdbx_strand_id
1 'polypeptide(L)'
;LVLEEWIVEQLGQLYGCGEEEMPEVEIDIDDLLDADSEEERALKLREALVDCYKPTEEFIQELLSRIRGMRKLSPPQKKTV
;
A
#
# COMPACT_ATOMS: atom_id res chain seq x y z
N LEU A 1 1.43 -11.77 -3.33
CA LEU A 1 1.89 -12.58 -2.18
C LEU A 1 2.95 -11.85 -1.36
N VAL A 2 4.20 -11.65 -1.83
CA VAL A 2 5.27 -11.01 -1.01
C VAL A 2 4.91 -9.60 -0.50
N LEU A 3 4.20 -8.81 -1.29
CA LEU A 3 3.74 -7.48 -0.86
C LEU A 3 2.65 -7.56 0.21
N GLU A 4 1.66 -8.42 -0.01
CA GLU A 4 0.50 -8.60 0.88
C GLU A 4 0.95 -9.09 2.26
N GLU A 5 1.86 -10.08 2.31
CA GLU A 5 2.44 -10.55 3.57
C GLU A 5 3.15 -9.42 4.31
N TRP A 6 3.96 -8.62 3.62
CA TRP A 6 4.63 -7.49 4.24
C TRP A 6 3.65 -6.43 4.76
N ILE A 7 2.58 -6.15 4.02
CA ILE A 7 1.55 -5.20 4.46
C ILE A 7 0.98 -5.66 5.80
N VAL A 8 0.56 -6.92 5.90
CA VAL A 8 0.03 -7.49 7.15
C VAL A 8 1.06 -7.40 8.29
N GLU A 9 2.33 -7.73 8.03
CA GLU A 9 3.39 -7.61 9.03
C GLU A 9 3.64 -6.16 9.50
N GLN A 10 3.54 -5.18 8.61
CA GLN A 10 3.66 -3.77 8.99
C GLN A 10 2.43 -3.29 9.75
N LEU A 11 1.23 -3.70 9.35
CA LEU A 11 0.00 -3.35 10.05
C LEU A 11 0.01 -3.88 11.48
N GLY A 12 0.45 -5.13 11.71
CA GLY A 12 0.64 -5.67 13.07
C GLY A 12 1.59 -4.81 13.93
N GLN A 13 2.68 -4.29 13.35
CA GLN A 13 3.60 -3.39 14.07
C GLN A 13 2.97 -2.01 14.33
N LEU A 14 2.24 -1.47 13.36
CA LEU A 14 1.52 -0.19 13.46
C LEU A 14 0.46 -0.24 14.55
N TYR A 15 -0.43 -1.22 14.52
CA TYR A 15 -1.48 -1.35 15.54
C TYR A 15 -0.91 -1.83 16.88
N GLY A 16 0.23 -2.53 16.88
CA GLY A 16 0.87 -3.01 18.11
C GLY A 16 0.03 -4.05 18.86
N CYS A 17 -0.95 -4.62 18.18
CA CYS A 17 -1.82 -5.68 18.64
C CYS A 17 -1.64 -6.91 17.73
N GLY A 18 -1.99 -8.09 18.23
CA GLY A 18 -2.02 -9.30 17.40
C GLY A 18 -3.16 -9.23 16.37
N GLU A 19 -3.15 -10.15 15.39
CA GLU A 19 -4.20 -10.28 14.36
C GLU A 19 -5.64 -10.22 14.92
N GLU A 20 -5.85 -10.70 16.15
CA GLU A 20 -7.17 -10.77 16.82
C GLU A 20 -7.78 -9.41 17.18
N GLU A 21 -6.98 -8.34 17.26
CA GLU A 21 -7.44 -6.98 17.59
C GLU A 21 -7.16 -6.00 16.44
N MET A 22 -6.68 -6.49 15.30
CA MET A 22 -6.46 -5.66 14.13
C MET A 22 -7.82 -5.32 13.51
N PRO A 23 -8.10 -4.04 13.21
CA PRO A 23 -9.28 -3.68 12.46
C PRO A 23 -9.26 -4.33 11.06
N GLU A 24 -10.43 -4.49 10.45
CA GLU A 24 -10.59 -4.94 9.06
C GLU A 24 -10.08 -3.86 8.10
N VAL A 25 -8.76 -3.69 8.03
CA VAL A 25 -8.08 -2.76 7.13
C VAL A 25 -7.77 -3.48 5.83
N GLU A 26 -8.48 -3.11 4.78
CA GLU A 26 -8.26 -3.62 3.43
C GLU A 26 -7.53 -2.55 2.61
N ILE A 27 -6.39 -2.93 2.02
CA ILE A 27 -5.61 -2.05 1.16
C ILE A 27 -5.67 -2.58 -0.28
N ASP A 28 -6.40 -1.87 -1.14
CA ASP A 28 -6.55 -2.21 -2.55
C ASP A 28 -5.32 -1.82 -3.38
N ILE A 29 -4.49 -2.80 -3.74
CA ILE A 29 -3.27 -2.55 -4.52
C ILE A 29 -3.58 -2.09 -5.95
N ASP A 30 -4.59 -2.65 -6.60
CA ASP A 30 -4.99 -2.24 -7.95
C ASP A 30 -5.41 -0.76 -8.00
N ASP A 31 -6.16 -0.29 -7.00
CA ASP A 31 -6.60 1.09 -6.89
C ASP A 31 -5.42 2.05 -6.62
N LEU A 32 -4.44 1.63 -5.80
CA LEU A 32 -3.19 2.37 -5.63
C LEU A 32 -2.33 2.37 -6.91
N LEU A 33 -2.39 1.32 -7.72
CA LEU A 33 -1.68 1.28 -9.01
C LEU A 33 -2.35 2.18 -10.04
N ASP A 34 -3.67 2.26 -10.05
CA ASP A 34 -4.49 3.12 -10.93
C ASP A 34 -4.35 4.61 -10.60
N ALA A 35 -4.21 4.95 -9.32
CA ALA A 35 -4.04 6.33 -8.87
C ALA A 35 -2.86 7.04 -9.58
N ASP A 36 -3.13 8.24 -10.08
CA ASP A 36 -2.25 8.94 -11.02
C ASP A 36 -1.01 9.52 -10.31
N SER A 37 -1.20 9.96 -9.06
CA SER A 37 -0.19 10.65 -8.24
C SER A 37 0.13 9.94 -6.93
N GLU A 38 1.36 10.11 -6.43
CA GLU A 38 1.78 9.59 -5.12
C GLU A 38 0.95 10.19 -3.97
N GLU A 39 0.53 11.44 -4.10
CA GLU A 39 -0.35 12.11 -3.12
C GLU A 39 -1.72 11.43 -2.99
N GLU A 40 -2.33 11.05 -4.11
CA GLU A 40 -3.65 10.39 -4.13
C GLU A 40 -3.56 8.98 -3.50
N ARG A 41 -2.48 8.26 -3.80
CA ARG A 41 -2.19 6.96 -3.19
C ARG A 41 -1.96 7.08 -1.69
N ALA A 42 -1.20 8.08 -1.27
CA ALA A 42 -0.97 8.37 0.14
C ALA A 42 -2.27 8.69 0.87
N LEU A 43 -3.17 9.43 0.21
CA LEU A 43 -4.48 9.78 0.76
C LEU A 43 -5.33 8.53 1.00
N LYS A 44 -5.44 7.66 -0.02
CA LYS A 44 -6.19 6.39 0.06
C LYS A 44 -5.66 5.50 1.19
N LEU A 45 -4.34 5.41 1.34
CA LEU A 45 -3.72 4.68 2.44
C LEU A 45 -3.99 5.30 3.82
N ARG A 46 -4.00 6.63 3.92
CA ARG A 46 -4.39 7.33 5.15
C ARG A 46 -5.85 7.09 5.50
N GLU A 47 -6.73 7.05 4.50
CA GLU A 47 -8.15 6.74 4.71
C GLU A 47 -8.35 5.30 5.17
N ALA A 48 -7.64 4.33 4.57
CA ALA A 48 -7.66 2.94 5.03
C ALA A 48 -7.14 2.79 6.48
N LEU A 49 -6.20 3.64 6.88
CA LEU A 49 -5.59 3.64 8.21
C LEU A 49 -6.14 4.74 9.13
N VAL A 50 -7.34 5.27 8.85
CA VAL A 50 -7.91 6.41 9.59
C VAL A 50 -8.09 6.09 11.08
N ASP A 51 -8.36 4.83 11.42
CA ASP A 51 -8.51 4.34 12.79
C ASP A 51 -7.16 3.98 13.46
N CYS A 52 -6.03 4.18 12.78
CA CYS A 52 -4.71 3.97 13.36
C CYS A 52 -4.27 5.20 14.17
N TYR A 53 -4.04 5.01 15.47
CA TYR A 53 -3.56 6.08 16.37
C TYR A 53 -2.04 6.33 16.28
N LYS A 54 -1.30 5.49 15.55
CA LYS A 54 0.15 5.60 15.36
C LYS A 54 0.48 6.34 14.05
N PRO A 55 1.68 6.92 13.94
CA PRO A 55 2.12 7.54 12.69
C PRO A 55 2.22 6.52 11.56
N THR A 56 1.38 6.68 10.54
CA THR A 56 1.32 5.80 9.35
C THR A 56 2.21 6.29 8.21
N GLU A 57 2.82 7.46 8.34
CA GLU A 57 3.61 8.13 7.30
C GLU A 57 4.74 7.23 6.74
N GLU A 58 5.49 6.58 7.63
CA GLU A 58 6.60 5.67 7.27
C GLU A 58 6.08 4.46 6.47
N PHE A 59 4.99 3.84 6.93
CA PHE A 59 4.35 2.72 6.23
C PHE A 59 3.87 3.12 4.84
N ILE A 60 3.22 4.28 4.74
CA ILE A 60 2.72 4.84 3.48
C ILE A 60 3.88 5.06 2.52
N GLN A 61 4.94 5.75 2.94
CA GLN A 61 6.11 6.01 2.10
C GLN A 61 6.75 4.71 1.59
N GLU A 62 6.92 3.71 2.46
CA GLU A 62 7.52 2.43 2.10
C GLU A 62 6.62 1.63 1.14
N LEU A 63 5.30 1.61 1.37
CA LEU A 63 4.35 0.94 0.48
C LEU A 63 4.34 1.61 -0.90
N LEU A 64 4.31 2.94 -0.96
CA LEU A 64 4.40 3.72 -2.21
C LEU A 64 5.69 3.38 -2.98
N SER A 65 6.82 3.31 -2.28
CA SER A 65 8.11 2.94 -2.86
C SER A 65 8.07 1.54 -3.49
N ARG A 66 7.45 0.57 -2.81
CA ARG A 66 7.29 -0.81 -3.31
C ARG A 66 6.38 -0.89 -4.53
N ILE A 67 5.19 -0.28 -4.49
CA ILE A 67 4.24 -0.31 -5.63
C ILE A 67 4.76 0.47 -6.84
N ARG A 68 5.61 1.49 -6.63
CA ARG A 68 6.29 2.21 -7.71
C ARG A 68 7.21 1.30 -8.53
N GLY A 69 7.83 0.31 -7.89
CA GLY A 69 8.62 -0.73 -8.56
C GLY A 69 7.76 -1.67 -9.44
N MET A 70 6.50 -1.89 -9.07
CA MET A 70 5.59 -2.79 -9.78
C MET A 70 4.98 -2.17 -11.05
N ARG A 71 4.72 -0.86 -11.08
CA ARG A 71 4.23 -0.14 -12.29
C ARG A 71 5.18 -0.22 -13.50
N LYS A 72 6.44 -0.62 -13.31
CA LYS A 72 7.44 -0.81 -14.38
C LYS A 72 7.41 -2.17 -15.07
N LEU A 73 6.58 -3.12 -14.63
CA LEU A 73 6.41 -4.43 -15.27
C LEU A 73 5.42 -4.43 -16.44
N SER A 74 5.06 -3.27 -16.99
CA SER A 74 4.41 -3.23 -18.30
C SER A 74 5.37 -3.85 -19.33
N PRO A 75 4.94 -4.88 -20.11
CA PRO A 75 5.76 -5.35 -21.21
C PRO A 75 6.06 -4.16 -22.14
N PRO A 76 7.26 -4.06 -22.73
CA PRO A 76 7.53 -3.04 -23.72
C PRO A 76 6.47 -3.21 -24.81
N GLN A 77 5.58 -2.23 -24.94
CA GLN A 77 4.67 -2.15 -26.07
C GLN A 77 5.56 -2.10 -27.31
N LYS A 78 5.70 -3.25 -27.98
CA LYS A 78 6.39 -3.36 -29.25
C LYS A 78 5.74 -2.32 -30.16
N LYS A 79 6.54 -1.36 -30.61
CA LYS A 79 6.19 -0.52 -31.75
C LYS A 79 5.91 -1.48 -32.92
N THR A 80 4.64 -1.70 -33.22
CA THR A 80 4.23 -2.23 -34.51
C THR A 80 4.35 -1.06 -35.49
N VAL A 81 5.27 -1.30 -36.43
CA VAL A 81 5.50 -0.66 -37.74
C VAL A 81 4.54 0.45 -38.17
#